data_AF-A0A5K7SEX4-F1
#
_entry.id   AF-A0A5K7SEX4-F1
#
_cell.length_a   1.000
_cell.length_b   1.000
_cell.length_c   1.000
_cell.angle_alpha   90.00
_cell.angle_beta   90.00
_cell.angle_gamma   90.00
#
_symmetry.space_group_name_H-M   'P 1'
#
loop_
_entity.id
_entity.type
_entity.pdbx_description
1 polymer ?
#
loop_
_entity_poly.entity_id
_entity_poly.type
_entity_poly.pdbx_seq_one_letter_code
_entity_poly.pdbx_strand_id
1 'polypeptide(L)'
;MANIVFVVSNVNSIESSQQIDLADILKCRVIESSRSVSTKEGSLKVVDKIELSFVNPDKNKPDTKVEFYNADYDRLTLTGEVQLSEKWCKILNDKIAELSKVK
;
A
#
# COMPACT_ATOMS: atom_id res chain seq x y z
N MET A 1 -7.42 1.02 -23.48
CA MET A 1 -6.93 2.11 -22.61
C MET A 1 -5.95 1.50 -21.63
N ALA A 2 -4.82 2.16 -21.35
CA ALA A 2 -3.85 1.68 -20.39
C ALA A 2 -4.38 1.86 -18.96
N ASN A 3 -4.37 0.81 -18.14
CA ASN A 3 -4.80 0.85 -16.73
C ASN A 3 -3.58 0.71 -15.83
N ILE A 4 -2.70 1.70 -15.93
CA ILE A 4 -1.40 1.69 -15.26
C ILE A 4 -1.47 2.62 -14.05
N VAL A 5 -1.05 2.11 -12.90
CA VAL A 5 -0.74 2.92 -11.73
C VAL A 5 0.72 3.32 -11.81
N PHE A 6 0.96 4.63 -11.83
CA PHE A 6 2.30 5.18 -11.72
C PHE A 6 2.54 5.60 -10.29
N VAL A 7 3.62 5.11 -9.71
CA VAL A 7 4.03 5.44 -8.36
C VAL A 7 5.39 6.07 -8.44
N VAL A 8 5.53 7.24 -7.81
CA VAL A 8 6.79 7.93 -7.60
C VAL A 8 6.95 8.11 -6.11
N SER A 9 8.10 7.68 -5.58
CA SER A 9 8.45 7.88 -4.18
C SER A 9 9.82 8.53 -4.09
N ASN A 10 10.01 9.34 -3.04
CA ASN A 10 11.29 9.90 -2.68
C ASN A 10 11.55 9.55 -1.23
N VAL A 11 12.56 8.70 -1.00
CA VAL A 11 12.95 8.26 0.34
C VAL A 11 14.43 8.59 0.51
N ASN A 12 14.78 9.37 1.54
CA ASN A 12 16.16 9.76 1.83
C ASN A 12 16.89 10.36 0.60
N SER A 13 16.21 11.21 -0.19
CA SER A 13 16.72 11.81 -1.44
C SER A 13 16.97 10.82 -2.59
N ILE A 14 16.50 9.58 -2.46
CA ILE A 14 16.50 8.59 -3.54
C ILE A 14 15.10 8.59 -4.15
N GLU A 15 15.01 9.05 -5.40
CA GLU A 15 13.78 8.93 -6.20
C GLU A 15 13.68 7.53 -6.79
N SER A 16 12.50 6.93 -6.69
CA SER A 16 12.19 5.70 -7.39
C SER A 16 10.81 5.80 -8.05
N SER A 17 10.67 5.16 -9.20
CA SER A 17 9.40 5.08 -9.91
C SER A 17 9.08 3.63 -10.25
N GLN A 18 7.81 3.26 -10.11
CA GLN A 18 7.31 1.96 -10.54
C GLN A 18 5.99 2.11 -11.30
N GLN A 19 5.74 1.18 -12.21
CA GLN A 19 4.51 1.08 -12.98
C GLN A 19 3.86 -0.26 -12.68
N ILE A 20 2.57 -0.25 -12.40
CA ILE A 20 1.79 -1.44 -12.07
C ILE A 20 0.63 -1.52 -13.05
N ASP A 21 0.60 -2.55 -13.88
CA ASP A 21 -0.53 -2.82 -14.78
C ASP A 21 -1.66 -3.50 -14.00
N LEU A 22 -2.79 -2.82 -13.84
CA LEU A 22 -3.95 -3.34 -13.12
C LEU A 22 -4.60 -4.54 -13.81
N ALA A 23 -4.33 -4.77 -15.10
CA ALA A 23 -4.83 -5.94 -15.81
C ALA A 23 -4.22 -7.26 -15.29
N ASP A 24 -3.05 -7.18 -14.65
CA ASP A 24 -2.28 -8.30 -14.10
C ASP A 24 -2.44 -8.45 -12.58
N ILE A 25 -3.28 -7.61 -11.95
CA ILE A 25 -3.50 -7.60 -10.50
C ILE A 25 -4.83 -8.24 -10.16
N LEU A 26 -4.83 -9.14 -9.17
CA LEU A 26 -6.05 -9.80 -8.69
C LEU A 26 -6.91 -8.86 -7.86
N LYS A 27 -6.29 -8.13 -6.93
CA LYS A 27 -6.92 -7.16 -6.03
C LYS A 27 -5.87 -6.29 -5.35
N CYS A 28 -6.30 -5.17 -4.79
CA CYS A 28 -5.50 -4.33 -3.91
C CYS A 28 -5.96 -4.48 -2.45
N ARG A 29 -5.04 -4.45 -1.49
CA ARG A 29 -5.36 -4.39 -0.05
C ARG A 29 -4.41 -3.45 0.69
N VAL A 30 -4.90 -2.84 1.77
CA VAL A 30 -4.05 -2.12 2.73
C VAL A 30 -3.40 -3.15 3.66
N ILE A 31 -2.10 -3.00 3.90
CA ILE A 31 -1.35 -3.75 4.91
C ILE A 31 -0.84 -2.74 5.94
N GLU A 32 -1.25 -2.94 7.19
CA GLU A 32 -0.72 -2.22 8.34
C GLU A 32 0.20 -3.18 9.12
N SER A 33 1.46 -2.79 9.28
CA SER A 33 2.40 -3.47 10.18
C SER A 33 2.56 -2.63 11.43
N SER A 34 2.39 -3.26 12.58
CA SER A 34 2.41 -2.59 13.87
C SER A 34 3.01 -3.49 14.95
N ARG A 35 3.65 -2.89 15.94
CA ARG A 35 4.15 -3.56 17.14
C ARG A 35 3.38 -3.14 18.37
N SER A 36 3.22 -4.06 19.31
CA SER A 36 2.70 -3.77 20.65
C SER A 36 3.85 -3.56 21.61
N VAL A 37 3.90 -2.38 22.22
CA VAL A 37 4.90 -2.01 23.22
C VAL A 37 4.24 -2.04 24.60
N SER A 38 4.76 -2.88 25.50
CA SER A 38 4.30 -2.92 26.89
C SER A 38 4.81 -1.68 27.64
N THR A 39 3.89 -0.95 28.24
CA THR A 39 4.15 0.22 29.09
C THR A 39 3.64 -0.06 30.51
N LYS A 40 4.02 0.81 31.46
CA LYS A 40 3.55 0.69 32.85
C LYS A 40 2.02 0.81 32.99
N GLU A 41 1.35 1.41 32.01
CA GLU A 41 -0.09 1.68 32.00
C GLU A 41 -0.88 0.74 31.07
N GLY A 42 -0.22 -0.20 30.39
CA GLY A 42 -0.85 -1.15 29.47
C GLY A 42 -0.02 -1.39 28.20
N SER A 43 -0.61 -2.01 27.17
CA SER A 43 0.02 -2.17 25.86
C SER A 43 -0.36 -1.03 24.91
N LEU A 44 0.65 -0.40 24.30
CA LEU A 44 0.49 0.61 23.25
C LEU A 44 0.76 -0.01 21.89
N LYS A 45 -0.17 0.13 20.94
CA LYS A 45 0.05 -0.26 19.54
C LYS A 45 0.74 0.89 18.80
N VAL A 46 1.88 0.61 18.19
CA VAL A 46 2.65 1.55 17.37
C VAL A 46 2.64 1.05 15.94
N VAL A 47 2.16 1.87 15.01
CA VAL A 47 2.18 1.55 13.58
C VAL A 47 3.59 1.80 13.06
N ASP A 48 4.19 0.77 12.46
CA ASP A 48 5.52 0.83 11.86
C ASP A 48 5.43 1.10 10.36
N LYS A 49 4.41 0.54 9.67
CA LYS A 49 4.30 0.63 8.22
C LYS A 49 2.86 0.58 7.71
N ILE A 50 2.57 1.36 6.67
CA ILE A 50 1.32 1.30 5.91
C ILE A 50 1.66 1.16 4.43
N GLU A 51 1.10 0.14 3.79
CA GLU A 51 1.37 -0.17 2.38
C GLU A 51 0.09 -0.56 1.64
N LEU A 52 0.06 -0.29 0.34
CA LEU A 52 -0.82 -0.99 -0.58
C LEU A 52 -0.12 -2.22 -1.15
N SER A 53 -0.81 -3.34 -1.11
CA SER A 53 -0.37 -4.61 -1.67
C SER A 53 -1.24 -4.94 -2.87
N PHE A 54 -0.61 -4.91 -4.05
CA PHE A 54 -1.19 -5.35 -5.32
C PHE A 54 -0.95 -6.85 -5.44
N VAL A 55 -2.02 -7.60 -5.23
CA VAL A 55 -1.96 -9.06 -5.10
C VAL A 55 -1.74 -9.71 -6.46
N ASN A 56 -0.68 -10.50 -6.57
CA ASN A 56 -0.43 -11.24 -7.80
C ASN A 56 -1.43 -12.40 -7.93
N PRO A 57 -2.05 -12.61 -9.11
CA PRO A 57 -2.89 -13.79 -9.36
C PRO A 57 -2.13 -15.11 -9.16
N ASP A 58 -0.82 -15.13 -9.46
CA ASP A 58 0.07 -16.26 -9.21
C ASP A 58 0.62 -16.21 -7.79
N LYS A 59 0.24 -17.18 -6.96
CA LYS A 59 0.67 -17.30 -5.55
C LYS A 59 2.17 -17.53 -5.37
N ASN A 60 2.87 -17.96 -6.43
CA ASN A 60 4.31 -18.15 -6.40
C ASN A 60 5.07 -16.85 -6.67
N LYS A 61 4.38 -15.80 -7.14
CA LYS A 61 4.96 -14.49 -7.36
C LYS A 61 4.66 -13.57 -6.18
N PRO A 62 5.62 -12.73 -5.77
CA PRO A 62 5.39 -11.78 -4.71
C PRO A 62 4.35 -10.72 -5.13
N ASP A 63 3.57 -10.27 -4.16
CA ASP A 63 2.72 -9.09 -4.29
C ASP A 63 3.60 -7.85 -4.51
N THR A 64 3.15 -6.92 -5.36
CA THR A 64 3.82 -5.62 -5.50
C THR A 64 3.36 -4.70 -4.37
N LYS A 65 4.30 -4.00 -3.72
CA LYS A 65 4.01 -3.15 -2.57
C LYS A 65 4.32 -1.68 -2.84
N VAL A 66 3.45 -0.82 -2.36
CA VAL A 66 3.58 0.64 -2.44
C VAL A 66 3.43 1.21 -1.03
N GLU A 67 4.49 1.82 -0.53
CA GLU A 67 4.54 2.37 0.83
C GLU A 67 3.84 3.74 0.88
N PHE A 68 2.97 3.92 1.88
CA PHE A 68 2.35 5.20 2.24
C PHE A 68 2.98 5.78 3.50
N TYR A 69 3.51 4.92 4.36
CA TYR A 69 4.17 5.30 5.61
C TYR A 69 5.16 4.23 6.03
N ASN A 70 6.31 4.66 6.55
CA ASN A 70 7.30 3.81 7.20
C ASN A 70 8.02 4.58 8.33
N ALA A 71 7.86 4.09 9.56
CA ALA A 71 8.41 4.72 10.76
C ALA A 71 9.96 4.81 10.78
N ASP A 72 10.66 4.06 9.93
CA ASP A 72 12.12 4.10 9.82
C ASP A 72 12.63 5.41 9.21
N TYR A 73 11.85 6.07 8.35
CA TYR A 73 12.26 7.28 7.63
C TYR A 73 11.21 8.39 7.58
N ASP A 74 9.94 8.10 7.86
CA ASP A 74 8.88 9.10 7.96
C ASP A 74 8.76 9.69 9.38
N ARG A 75 7.94 10.74 9.51
CA ARG A 75 7.64 11.33 10.81
C ARG A 75 6.80 10.38 11.64
N LEU A 76 7.09 10.28 12.95
CA LEU A 76 6.39 9.38 13.88
C LEU A 76 4.87 9.61 14.01
N THR A 77 4.36 10.74 13.52
CA THR A 77 2.93 11.07 13.55
C THR A 77 2.28 10.72 12.23
N LEU A 78 1.29 9.83 12.25
CA LEU A 78 0.40 9.60 11.12
C LEU A 78 -0.53 10.81 10.94
N THR A 79 -0.48 11.42 9.77
CA THR A 79 -1.20 12.65 9.40
C THR A 79 -2.10 12.48 8.18
N GLY A 80 -2.60 11.27 7.94
CA GLY A 80 -3.59 11.00 6.88
C GLY A 80 -3.25 9.82 5.97
N GLU A 81 -2.11 9.18 6.21
CA GLU A 81 -1.56 8.10 5.38
C GLU A 81 -2.48 6.87 5.41
N VAL A 82 -3.10 6.58 6.56
CA VAL A 82 -4.13 5.55 6.70
C VAL A 82 -5.30 5.84 5.76
N GLN A 83 -5.94 7.01 5.91
CA GLN A 83 -7.13 7.39 5.14
C GLN A 83 -6.82 7.47 3.63
N LEU A 84 -5.62 7.94 3.28
CA LEU A 84 -5.17 8.00 1.90
C LEU A 84 -4.98 6.61 1.32
N SER A 85 -4.33 5.68 2.05
CA SER A 85 -4.15 4.29 1.62
C SER A 85 -5.51 3.59 1.41
N GLU A 86 -6.47 3.78 2.32
CA GLU A 86 -7.82 3.22 2.19
C GLU A 86 -8.54 3.77 0.96
N LYS A 87 -8.46 5.08 0.73
CA LYS A 87 -9.06 5.72 -0.45
C LYS A 87 -8.50 5.16 -1.75
N TRP A 88 -7.17 5.06 -1.85
CA TRP A 88 -6.53 4.48 -3.03
C TRP A 88 -6.87 3.01 -3.20
N CYS A 89 -6.85 2.22 -2.13
CA CYS A 89 -7.25 0.82 -2.16
C CYS A 89 -8.66 0.65 -2.77
N LYS A 90 -9.61 1.50 -2.38
CA LYS A 90 -10.97 1.50 -2.95
C LYS A 90 -10.97 1.83 -4.44
N ILE A 91 -10.35 2.95 -4.83
CA ILE A 91 -10.28 3.38 -6.24
C ILE A 91 -9.67 2.28 -7.12
N LEU A 92 -8.58 1.66 -6.65
CA LEU A 92 -7.88 0.61 -7.38
C LEU A 92 -8.74 -0.65 -7.52
N ASN A 93 -9.40 -1.08 -6.45
CA ASN A 93 -10.30 -2.24 -6.53
C ASN A 93 -11.51 -1.99 -7.42
N ASP A 94 -12.10 -0.78 -7.40
CA ASP A 94 -13.18 -0.41 -8.30
C ASP A 94 -12.71 -0.52 -9.77
N LYS A 95 -11.50 -0.04 -10.08
CA LYS A 95 -10.91 -0.18 -11.42
C LYS A 95 -10.57 -1.61 -11.80
N ILE A 96 -10.00 -2.40 -10.90
CA ILE A 96 -9.73 -3.84 -11.15
C ILE A 96 -11.06 -4.57 -11.44
N ALA A 97 -12.12 -4.26 -10.70
CA ALA A 97 -13.44 -4.86 -10.89
C ALA A 97 -14.13 -4.40 -12.20
N GLU A 98 -13.88 -3.19 -12.68
CA GLU A 98 -14.31 -2.76 -14.02
C GLU A 98 -13.60 -3.58 -15.11
N LEU A 99 -12.29 -3.82 -14.98
CA LEU A 99 -11.50 -4.55 -15.96
C LEU A 99 -11.87 -6.02 -16.06
N SER A 100 -12.23 -6.66 -14.95
CA SER A 100 -12.65 -8.06 -14.94
C SER A 100 -14.00 -8.30 -15.60
N LYS A 101 -14.84 -7.26 -15.74
CA LYS A 101 -16.15 -7.34 -16.44
C LYS A 101 -16.04 -7.18 -17.96
N VAL A 102 -14.91 -6.68 -18.44
CA VAL A 102 -14.67 -6.40 -19.87
C VAL A 102 -13.85 -7.52 -20.53
N LYS A 103 -13.24 -8.41 -19.74
CA LYS A 103 -12.62 -9.66 -20.20
C LYS A 103 -13.67 -10.74 -20.42
#